data_AF-A0A840J7Q1-F1
#
_entry.id   AF-A0A840J7Q1-F1
#
_cell.length_a   1.000
_cell.length_b   1.000
_cell.length_c   1.000
_cell.angle_alpha   90.00
_cell.angle_beta   90.00
_cell.angle_gamma   90.00
#
_symmetry.space_group_name_H-M   'P 1'
#
loop_
_entity.id
_entity.type
_entity.pdbx_description
1 polymer ?
#
loop_
_entity_poly.entity_id
_entity_poly.type
_entity_poly.pdbx_seq_one_letter_code
_entity_poly.pdbx_strand_id
1 'polypeptide(L)'
;MQFNRLALRTAALAALKADEKAHDDWNAKRREDHRAERTEWVEKYGDAWLAALPKLRDKLRKGRPVTSGDLPARSRNYGSRYPATFDDTEPKATPYTGGHALRALVRVLDAVADEKISTHALEQLGVKRDALREAVRHLGAGEVRA
;
A
#
# COMPACT_ATOMS: atom_id res chain seq x y z
N MET A 1 25.73 4.31 23.04
CA MET A 1 24.44 4.99 22.84
C MET A 1 23.43 4.54 23.88
N GLN A 2 22.91 5.51 24.64
CA GLN A 2 21.82 5.35 25.60
C GLN A 2 20.64 6.24 25.20
N PHE A 3 19.43 5.77 25.48
CA PHE A 3 18.19 6.48 25.19
C PHE A 3 17.39 6.71 26.47
N ASN A 4 16.69 7.85 26.55
CA ASN A 4 15.60 7.99 27.49
C ASN A 4 14.41 7.12 27.00
N ARG A 5 13.88 6.26 27.89
CA ARG A 5 12.82 5.30 27.58
C ARG A 5 11.56 5.97 27.06
N LEU A 6 11.11 7.05 27.71
CA LEU A 6 9.88 7.77 27.35
C LEU A 6 10.04 8.49 26.00
N ALA A 7 11.20 9.10 25.77
CA ALA A 7 11.55 9.71 24.51
C ALA A 7 11.54 8.69 23.37
N LEU A 8 12.26 7.58 23.53
CA LEU A 8 12.33 6.53 22.51
C LEU A 8 10.97 5.88 22.24
N ARG A 9 10.15 5.72 23.28
CA ARG A 9 8.77 5.24 23.14
C ARG A 9 7.92 6.21 22.33
N THR A 10 8.00 7.49 22.64
CA THR A 10 7.25 8.54 21.93
C THR A 10 7.66 8.59 20.46
N ALA A 11 8.96 8.48 20.19
CA ALA A 11 9.51 8.43 18.85
C ALA A 11 9.06 7.17 18.07
N ALA A 12 9.04 6.00 18.72
CA ALA A 12 8.53 4.76 18.12
C ALA A 12 7.03 4.84 17.78
N LEU A 13 6.23 5.49 18.64
CA LEU A 13 4.81 5.74 18.36
C LEU A 13 4.61 6.75 17.22
N ALA A 14 5.46 7.77 17.13
CA ALA A 14 5.43 8.73 16.02
C ALA A 14 5.78 8.04 14.69
N ALA A 15 6.80 7.18 14.68
CA ALA A 15 7.19 6.38 13.52
C ALA A 15 6.04 5.46 13.06
N LEU A 16 5.34 4.79 14.00
CA LEU A 16 4.17 3.96 13.68
C LEU A 16 3.06 4.76 13.01
N LYS A 17 2.72 5.94 13.54
CA LYS A 17 1.70 6.80 12.95
C LYS A 17 2.10 7.31 11.56
N ALA A 18 3.38 7.61 11.36
CA ALA A 18 3.88 8.05 10.06
C ALA A 18 3.79 6.92 9.01
N ASP A 19 4.14 5.69 9.39
CA ASP A 19 4.05 4.51 8.51
C ASP A 19 2.59 4.15 8.19
N GLU A 20 1.71 4.18 9.19
CA GLU A 20 0.25 4.00 9.00
C GLU A 20 -0.31 5.06 8.05
N LYS A 21 0.07 6.33 8.21
CA LYS A 21 -0.35 7.41 7.31
C LYS A 21 0.18 7.22 5.88
N ALA A 22 1.45 6.85 5.72
CA ALA A 22 2.03 6.60 4.39
C ALA A 22 1.32 5.46 3.66
N HIS A 23 0.91 4.43 4.39
CA HIS A 23 0.10 3.33 3.85
C HIS A 23 -1.30 3.77 3.42
N ASP A 24 -1.94 4.60 4.22
CA ASP A 24 -3.25 5.18 3.87
C ASP A 24 -3.16 6.09 2.63
N ASP A 25 -2.12 6.91 2.54
CA ASP A 25 -1.85 7.77 1.40
C ASP A 25 -1.57 6.92 0.14
N TRP A 26 -0.86 5.79 0.27
CA TRP A 26 -0.67 4.83 -0.83
C TRP A 26 -2.00 4.20 -1.30
N ASN A 27 -2.86 3.77 -0.36
CA ASN A 27 -4.19 3.25 -0.67
C ASN A 27 -5.06 4.30 -1.37
N ALA A 28 -4.97 5.57 -0.94
CA ALA A 28 -5.69 6.68 -1.57
C ALA A 28 -5.19 6.91 -3.01
N LYS A 29 -3.87 7.00 -3.19
CA LYS A 29 -3.24 7.16 -4.50
C LYS A 29 -3.60 6.02 -5.45
N ARG A 30 -3.57 4.78 -4.98
CA ARG A 30 -3.96 3.61 -5.79
C ARG A 30 -5.40 3.69 -6.29
N ARG A 31 -6.33 4.23 -5.49
CA ARG A 31 -7.73 4.43 -5.92
C ARG A 31 -7.86 5.57 -6.93
N GLU A 32 -7.08 6.63 -6.76
CA GLU A 32 -7.02 7.73 -7.74
C GLU A 32 -6.44 7.25 -9.08
N ASP A 33 -5.29 6.56 -9.06
CA ASP A 33 -4.65 6.00 -10.24
C ASP A 33 -5.60 5.02 -10.96
N HIS A 34 -6.32 4.17 -10.21
CA HIS A 34 -7.34 3.28 -10.79
C HIS A 34 -8.49 4.03 -11.46
N ARG A 35 -8.96 5.14 -10.86
CA ARG A 35 -10.02 5.97 -11.46
C ARG A 35 -9.53 6.65 -12.73
N ALA A 36 -8.29 7.17 -12.73
CA ALA A 36 -7.67 7.76 -13.91
C ALA A 36 -7.48 6.73 -15.04
N GLU A 37 -6.94 5.54 -14.73
CA GLU A 37 -6.80 4.44 -15.68
C GLU A 37 -8.14 4.03 -16.28
N ARG A 38 -9.21 3.95 -15.46
CA ARG A 38 -10.57 3.65 -15.94
C ARG A 38 -11.05 4.73 -16.92
N THR A 39 -10.92 6.01 -16.57
CA THR A 39 -11.34 7.10 -17.46
C THR A 39 -10.59 7.07 -18.77
N GLU A 40 -9.25 6.98 -18.73
CA GLU A 40 -8.44 6.88 -19.95
C GLU A 40 -8.83 5.66 -20.79
N TRP A 41 -9.08 4.51 -20.16
CA TRP A 41 -9.50 3.31 -20.86
C TRP A 41 -10.87 3.48 -21.51
N VAL A 42 -11.85 4.04 -20.80
CA VAL A 42 -13.22 4.28 -21.31
C VAL A 42 -13.18 5.27 -22.48
N GLU A 43 -12.44 6.37 -22.35
CA GLU A 43 -12.31 7.35 -23.43
C GLU A 43 -11.62 6.77 -24.66
N LYS A 44 -10.58 5.96 -24.46
CA LYS A 44 -9.75 5.44 -25.57
C LYS A 44 -10.36 4.23 -26.27
N TYR A 45 -11.09 3.38 -25.55
CA TYR A 45 -11.56 2.09 -26.05
C TYR A 45 -13.08 1.92 -25.97
N GLY A 46 -13.81 2.77 -25.24
CA GLY A 46 -15.25 2.67 -25.05
C GLY A 46 -16.02 2.66 -26.36
N ASP A 47 -15.73 3.60 -27.27
CA ASP A 47 -16.40 3.70 -28.56
C ASP A 47 -16.15 2.49 -29.47
N ALA A 48 -14.91 1.98 -29.48
CA ALA A 48 -14.56 0.78 -30.24
C ALA A 48 -15.35 -0.45 -29.77
N TRP A 49 -15.57 -0.56 -28.46
CA TRP A 49 -16.38 -1.62 -27.88
C TRP A 49 -17.88 -1.43 -28.12
N LEU A 50 -18.40 -0.20 -27.96
CA LEU A 50 -19.80 0.12 -28.28
C LEU A 50 -20.12 -0.18 -29.75
N ALA A 51 -19.18 0.06 -30.67
CA ALA A 51 -19.31 -0.28 -32.09
C ALA A 51 -19.21 -1.79 -32.38
N ALA A 52 -18.43 -2.54 -31.59
CA ALA A 52 -18.26 -3.99 -31.75
C ALA A 52 -19.47 -4.78 -31.21
N LEU A 53 -20.09 -4.31 -30.11
CA LEU A 53 -21.16 -5.04 -29.40
C LEU A 53 -22.35 -5.45 -30.30
N PRO A 54 -22.89 -4.59 -31.20
CA PRO A 54 -23.97 -5.00 -32.10
C PRO A 54 -23.56 -6.15 -33.03
N LYS A 55 -22.33 -6.14 -33.55
CA LYS A 55 -21.80 -7.18 -34.45
C LYS A 55 -21.63 -8.51 -33.72
N LEU A 56 -21.14 -8.46 -32.49
CA LEU A 56 -21.02 -9.63 -31.61
C LEU A 56 -22.38 -10.23 -31.29
N ARG A 57 -23.36 -9.39 -30.92
CA ARG A 57 -24.75 -9.82 -30.64
C ARG A 57 -25.39 -10.47 -31.87
N ASP A 58 -25.20 -9.90 -33.05
CA ASP A 58 -25.72 -10.45 -34.30
C ASP A 58 -25.11 -11.83 -34.62
N LYS A 59 -23.80 -12.00 -34.45
CA LYS A 59 -23.13 -13.31 -34.59
C LYS A 59 -23.71 -14.35 -33.65
N LEU A 60 -23.84 -14.02 -32.36
CA LEU A 60 -24.40 -14.92 -31.36
C LEU A 60 -25.85 -15.31 -31.66
N ARG A 61 -26.69 -14.35 -32.08
CA ARG A 61 -28.08 -14.62 -32.50
C ARG A 61 -28.16 -15.56 -33.71
N LYS A 62 -27.18 -15.50 -34.60
CA LYS A 62 -27.06 -16.37 -35.78
C LYS A 62 -26.35 -17.70 -35.48
N GLY A 63 -26.08 -18.01 -34.21
CA GLY A 63 -25.37 -19.23 -33.81
C GLY A 63 -23.91 -19.29 -34.27
N ARG A 64 -23.31 -18.15 -34.64
CA ARG A 64 -21.92 -18.08 -35.09
C ARG A 64 -20.98 -17.86 -33.90
N PRO A 65 -19.82 -18.52 -33.86
CA PRO A 65 -18.85 -18.31 -32.80
C PRO A 65 -18.25 -16.90 -32.86
N VAL A 66 -18.00 -16.32 -31.69
CA VAL A 66 -17.23 -15.09 -31.51
C VAL A 66 -15.77 -15.47 -31.31
N THR A 67 -14.88 -14.83 -32.06
CA THR A 67 -13.43 -15.08 -32.04
C THR A 67 -12.66 -13.86 -31.55
N SER A 68 -11.37 -14.03 -31.22
CA SER A 68 -10.53 -12.91 -30.78
C SER A 68 -10.40 -11.79 -31.82
N GLY A 69 -10.52 -12.10 -33.12
CA GLY A 69 -10.52 -11.10 -34.20
C GLY A 69 -11.79 -10.27 -34.29
N ASP A 70 -12.87 -10.68 -33.63
CA ASP A 70 -14.13 -9.92 -33.55
C ASP A 70 -14.12 -8.88 -32.43
N LEU A 71 -13.11 -8.94 -31.55
CA LEU A 71 -12.96 -8.05 -30.41
C LEU A 71 -12.05 -6.88 -30.81
N PRO A 72 -12.31 -5.65 -30.31
CA PRO A 72 -11.39 -4.53 -30.47
C PRO A 72 -9.96 -4.90 -30.03
N ALA A 73 -8.97 -4.34 -30.73
CA ALA A 73 -7.56 -4.62 -30.49
C ALA A 73 -7.20 -4.40 -29.01
N ARG A 74 -6.48 -5.36 -28.42
CA ARG A 74 -5.99 -5.25 -27.05
C ARG A 74 -5.04 -4.06 -26.96
N SER A 75 -5.19 -3.24 -25.92
CA SER A 75 -4.12 -2.32 -25.55
C SER A 75 -2.86 -3.12 -25.19
N ARG A 76 -1.72 -2.78 -25.80
CA ARG A 76 -0.42 -3.32 -25.38
C ARG A 76 -0.08 -2.96 -23.93
N ASN A 77 -0.57 -1.82 -23.44
CA ASN A 77 -0.23 -1.28 -22.13
C ASN A 77 -1.16 -1.79 -21.02
N TYR A 78 -2.42 -2.10 -21.32
CA TYR A 78 -3.41 -2.53 -20.30
C TYR A 78 -3.52 -4.05 -20.15
N GLY A 79 -2.64 -4.83 -20.80
CA GLY A 79 -2.73 -6.29 -20.83
C GLY A 79 -4.06 -6.77 -21.39
N SER A 80 -4.39 -8.05 -21.20
CA SER A 80 -5.64 -8.67 -21.66
C SER A 80 -6.92 -8.18 -20.96
N ARG A 81 -6.93 -6.96 -20.42
CA ARG A 81 -8.08 -6.37 -19.71
C ARG A 81 -9.16 -5.98 -20.70
N TYR A 82 -10.24 -6.75 -20.70
CA TYR A 82 -11.46 -6.50 -21.46
C TYR A 82 -12.33 -5.44 -20.76
N PRO A 83 -13.30 -4.80 -21.45
CA PRO A 83 -14.21 -3.82 -20.85
C PRO A 83 -14.86 -4.30 -19.56
N ALA A 84 -15.19 -5.59 -19.50
CA ALA A 84 -15.79 -6.23 -18.35
C ALA A 84 -14.85 -6.33 -17.12
N THR A 85 -13.58 -5.96 -17.24
CA THR A 85 -12.59 -6.05 -16.16
C THR A 85 -12.29 -4.70 -15.48
N PHE A 86 -12.61 -3.57 -16.11
CA PHE A 86 -12.69 -2.28 -15.43
C PHE A 86 -14.11 -2.13 -14.88
N ASP A 87 -14.42 -2.94 -13.88
CA ASP A 87 -15.64 -2.82 -13.08
C ASP A 87 -15.63 -1.48 -12.32
N ASP A 88 -16.81 -0.97 -11.97
CA ASP A 88 -16.97 0.24 -11.15
C ASP A 88 -16.56 0.01 -9.68
N THR A 89 -16.20 -1.23 -9.34
CA THR A 89 -15.70 -1.60 -8.02
C THR A 89 -14.33 -0.98 -7.77
N GLU A 90 -14.27 -0.01 -6.85
CA GLU A 90 -13.01 0.54 -6.38
C GLU A 90 -12.11 -0.57 -5.78
N PRO A 91 -10.78 -0.51 -5.98
CA PRO A 91 -9.86 -1.40 -5.30
C PRO A 91 -10.08 -1.33 -3.78
N LYS A 92 -10.29 -2.49 -3.16
CA LYS A 92 -10.37 -2.58 -1.69
C LYS A 92 -9.08 -2.05 -1.07
N ALA A 93 -9.22 -1.27 0.00
CA ALA A 93 -8.07 -0.85 0.79
C ALA A 93 -7.31 -2.07 1.29
N THR A 94 -6.00 -2.08 1.09
CA THR A 94 -5.15 -3.13 1.64
C THR A 94 -5.01 -2.85 3.14
N PRO A 95 -5.30 -3.81 4.04
CA PRO A 95 -5.14 -3.58 5.47
C PRO A 95 -3.67 -3.32 5.82
N TYR A 96 -3.43 -2.40 6.76
CA TYR A 96 -2.09 -2.15 7.25
C TYR A 96 -1.61 -3.30 8.14
N THR A 97 -0.61 -4.04 7.67
CA THR A 97 0.07 -5.11 8.41
C THR A 97 1.53 -4.74 8.75
N GLY A 98 1.91 -3.49 8.58
CA GLY A 98 3.25 -3.00 8.87
C GLY A 98 3.53 -2.81 10.36
N GLY A 99 4.71 -2.26 10.68
CA GLY A 99 5.01 -1.75 12.02
C GLY A 99 5.18 -2.80 13.12
N HIS A 100 5.16 -4.11 12.82
CA HIS A 100 5.30 -5.16 13.84
C HIS A 100 6.55 -4.99 14.71
N ALA A 101 7.68 -4.63 14.11
CA ALA A 101 8.93 -4.44 14.84
C ALA A 101 8.91 -3.17 15.72
N LEU A 102 8.27 -2.08 15.27
CA LEU A 102 8.06 -0.87 16.07
C LEU A 102 7.07 -1.11 17.22
N ARG A 103 5.99 -1.87 16.98
CA ARG A 103 5.04 -2.29 18.03
C ARG A 103 5.73 -3.18 19.07
N ALA A 104 6.62 -4.07 18.64
CA ALA A 104 7.44 -4.86 19.55
C ALA A 104 8.38 -3.98 20.39
N LEU A 105 9.02 -2.98 19.78
CA LEU A 105 9.83 -2.00 20.51
C LEU A 105 9.01 -1.25 21.56
N VAL A 106 7.81 -0.75 21.22
CA VAL A 106 6.92 -0.08 22.20
C VAL A 106 6.58 -1.01 23.37
N ARG A 107 6.22 -2.27 23.10
CA ARG A 107 5.93 -3.25 24.16
C ARG A 107 7.13 -3.51 25.07
N VAL A 108 8.33 -3.62 24.50
CA VAL A 108 9.56 -3.78 25.29
C VAL A 108 9.78 -2.55 26.16
N LEU A 109 9.65 -1.34 25.61
CA LEU A 109 9.81 -0.10 26.37
C LEU A 109 8.73 0.11 27.44
N ASP A 110 7.52 -0.42 27.24
CA ASP A 110 6.46 -0.43 28.25
C ASP A 110 6.77 -1.39 29.40
N ALA A 111 7.46 -2.50 29.13
CA ALA A 111 7.82 -3.51 30.12
C ALA A 111 9.09 -3.18 30.93
N VAL A 112 9.98 -2.35 30.40
CA VAL A 112 11.22 -1.95 31.09
C VAL A 112 10.95 -0.80 32.06
N ALA A 113 11.41 -0.94 33.30
CA ALA A 113 11.29 0.09 34.33
C ALA A 113 12.37 1.18 34.22
N ASP A 114 13.55 0.82 33.72
CA ASP A 114 14.70 1.72 33.64
C ASP A 114 14.42 2.95 32.79
N GLU A 115 14.70 4.14 33.34
CA GLU A 115 14.54 5.40 32.60
C GLU A 115 15.51 5.51 31.42
N LYS A 116 16.71 4.95 31.58
CA LYS A 116 17.77 4.95 30.57
C LYS A 116 18.03 3.54 30.10
N ILE A 117 17.96 3.34 28.78
CA ILE A 117 18.13 2.03 28.16
C ILE A 117 19.23 2.13 27.11
N SER A 118 20.15 1.15 27.10
CA SER A 118 21.20 1.06 26.10
C SER A 118 20.72 0.30 24.86
N THR A 119 21.35 0.56 23.72
CA THR A 119 21.13 -0.23 22.50
C THR A 119 21.37 -1.73 22.74
N HIS A 120 22.43 -2.07 23.49
CA HIS A 120 22.76 -3.46 23.78
C HIS A 120 21.67 -4.17 24.61
N ALA A 121 21.08 -3.48 25.60
CA ALA A 121 19.98 -4.02 26.38
C ALA A 121 18.74 -4.27 25.50
N LEU A 122 18.40 -3.37 24.58
CA LEU A 122 17.30 -3.58 23.63
C LEU A 122 17.55 -4.77 22.69
N GLU A 123 18.78 -4.91 22.20
CA GLU A 123 19.18 -6.06 21.37
C GLU A 123 19.03 -7.39 22.13
N GLN A 124 19.45 -7.43 23.40
CA GLN A 124 19.27 -8.61 24.27
C GLN A 124 17.78 -8.94 24.52
N LEU A 125 16.91 -7.93 24.51
CA LEU A 125 15.45 -8.09 24.59
C LEU A 125 14.79 -8.42 23.25
N GLY A 126 15.57 -8.69 22.20
CA GLY A 126 15.07 -9.11 20.89
C GLY A 126 14.56 -7.96 20.01
N VAL A 127 14.87 -6.70 20.36
CA VAL A 127 14.54 -5.55 19.50
C VAL A 127 15.39 -5.58 18.24
N LYS A 128 14.72 -5.57 17.08
CA LYS A 128 15.40 -5.50 15.79
C LYS A 128 16.04 -4.11 15.58
N ARG A 129 17.27 -4.09 15.06
CA ARG A 129 18.00 -2.87 14.74
C ARG A 129 17.25 -1.90 13.84
N ASP A 130 16.48 -2.41 12.87
CA ASP A 130 15.73 -1.55 11.95
C ASP A 130 14.61 -0.78 12.65
N ALA A 131 13.90 -1.40 13.61
CA ALA A 131 12.88 -0.70 14.40
C ALA A 131 13.51 0.38 15.29
N LEU A 132 14.68 0.09 15.86
CA LEU A 132 15.43 1.08 16.63
C LEU A 132 15.90 2.23 15.75
N ARG A 133 16.47 1.94 14.57
CA ARG A 133 16.90 2.96 13.60
C ARG A 133 15.74 3.86 13.20
N GLU A 134 14.58 3.26 12.91
CA GLU A 134 13.39 4.02 12.53
C GLU A 134 12.91 4.90 13.68
N ALA A 135 12.75 4.37 14.89
CA ALA A 135 12.38 5.17 16.06
C ALA A 135 13.38 6.30 16.33
N VAL A 136 14.68 6.07 16.19
CA VAL A 136 15.72 7.08 16.42
C VAL A 136 15.64 8.24 15.43
N ARG A 137 15.18 8.04 14.18
CA ARG A 137 14.96 9.15 13.24
C ARG A 137 13.90 10.14 13.72
N HIS A 138 13.00 9.68 14.59
CA HIS A 138 11.96 10.48 15.20
C HIS A 138 12.34 11.03 16.60
N LEU A 139 13.57 10.78 17.07
CA LEU A 139 14.10 11.43 18.27
C LEU A 139 14.60 12.84 17.93
N GLY A 140 14.31 13.81 18.80
CA GLY A 140 14.91 15.13 18.70
C GLY A 140 16.42 15.08 18.96
N ALA A 141 17.19 15.98 18.36
CA ALA A 141 18.65 16.00 18.41
C ALA A 141 19.27 16.05 19.84
N GLY A 142 18.49 16.37 20.88
CA GLY A 142 18.94 16.45 22.27
C GLY A 142 18.77 15.18 23.11
N GLU A 143 18.13 14.13 22.59
CA GLU A 143 17.71 12.96 23.40
C GLU A 143 18.62 11.73 23.26
N VAL A 144 19.66 11.84 22.44
CA VAL A 144 20.63 10.77 22.17
C VAL A 144 21.96 11.12 22.81
N ARG A 145 22.39 10.36 23.82
CA ARG A 145 23.75 10.45 24.38
C ARG A 145 24.61 9.35 23.79
N ALA A 146 25.74 9.76 23.18
CA ALA A 146 26.74 8.87 22.57
C ALA A 146 27.24 7.83 23.58
#